data_AF-X0WN77-F1
#
_entry.id   AF-X0WN77-F1
#
_cell.length_a   1.000
_cell.length_b   1.000
_cell.length_c   1.000
_cell.angle_alpha   90.00
_cell.angle_beta   90.00
_cell.angle_gamma   90.00
#
_symmetry.space_group_name_H-M   'P 1'
#
loop_
_entity.id
_entity.type
_entity.pdbx_description
1 polymer ?
#
loop_
_entity_poly.entity_id
_entity_poly.type
_entity_poly.pdbx_seq_one_letter_code
_entity_poly.pdbx_strand_id
1 'polypeptide(L)' 'MIDDKVKELIAIGASVSANCHPCIKYHVNKAREMAIDENEIQQVIEVGKMVRKGAAGEMDKVISAIVKDNKEL' A
#
# COMPACT_ATOMS: atom_id res chain seq x y z
N MET A 1 9.87 -6.42 20.69
CA MET A 1 10.24 -5.32 19.78
C MET A 1 10.33 -5.91 18.39
N ILE A 2 9.81 -5.22 17.36
CA ILE A 2 9.89 -5.67 15.97
C ILE A 2 11.31 -5.40 15.46
N ASP A 3 11.92 -6.35 14.73
CA ASP A 3 13.25 -6.18 14.15
C ASP A 3 13.24 -5.16 12.99
N ASP A 4 14.41 -4.57 12.70
CA ASP A 4 14.51 -3.49 11.72
C ASP A 4 14.13 -3.93 10.31
N LYS A 5 14.42 -5.19 9.92
CA LYS A 5 14.04 -5.72 8.62
C LYS A 5 12.51 -5.80 8.50
N VAL A 6 11.83 -6.38 9.48
CA VAL A 6 10.37 -6.45 9.49
C VAL A 6 9.75 -5.06 9.52
N LYS A 7 10.34 -4.12 10.27
CA LYS A 7 9.88 -2.73 10.30
C LYS A 7 9.98 -2.06 8.93
N GLU A 8 11.07 -2.27 8.21
CA GLU A 8 11.27 -1.68 6.87
C GLU A 8 10.32 -2.30 5.83
N LEU A 9 10.12 -3.62 5.87
CA LEU A 9 9.13 -4.30 5.04
C LEU A 9 7.71 -3.76 5.29
N ILE A 10 7.29 -3.64 6.56
CA ILE A 10 6.00 -3.02 6.91
C ILE A 10 5.89 -1.61 6.32
N ALA A 11 6.94 -0.80 6.40
CA ALA A 11 6.95 0.56 5.86
C ALA A 11 6.78 0.59 4.33
N ILE A 12 7.40 -0.35 3.60
CA ILE A 12 7.18 -0.51 2.15
C ILE A 12 5.71 -0.82 1.86
N GLY A 13 5.15 -1.83 2.52
CA GLY A 13 3.76 -2.25 2.31
C GLY A 13 2.78 -1.11 2.58
N ALA A 14 2.94 -0.43 3.72
CA ALA A 14 2.13 0.72 4.11
C ALA A 14 2.25 1.88 3.09
N SER A 15 3.46 2.15 2.58
CA SER A 15 3.69 3.18 1.57
C SER A 15 2.93 2.91 0.27
N VAL A 16 2.92 1.66 -0.19
CA VAL A 16 2.17 1.24 -1.40
C VAL A 16 0.67 1.35 -1.17
N SER A 17 0.18 0.91 -0.01
CA SER A 17 -1.25 0.97 0.33
C SER A 17 -1.75 2.42 0.43
N ALA A 18 -0.92 3.32 0.95
CA ALA A 18 -1.25 4.73 1.13
C ALA A 18 -1.01 5.61 -0.11
N ASN A 19 -0.56 5.06 -1.24
CA ASN A 19 -0.16 5.83 -2.44
C ASN A 19 0.92 6.91 -2.16
N CYS A 20 1.78 6.71 -1.16
CA CYS A 20 2.83 7.67 -0.84
C CYS A 20 4.08 7.48 -1.73
N HIS A 21 4.13 8.20 -2.85
CA HIS A 21 5.24 8.18 -3.80
C HIS A 21 6.64 8.45 -3.19
N PRO A 22 6.84 9.51 -2.37
CA PRO A 22 8.15 9.71 -1.75
C PRO A 22 8.50 8.62 -0.73
N CYS A 23 7.50 8.12 0.02
CA CYS A 23 7.71 7.07 1.01
C CYS A 23 8.17 5.76 0.35
N ILE A 24 7.51 5.30 -0.72
CA ILE A 24 7.90 4.04 -1.37
C ILE A 24 9.30 4.11 -1.96
N LYS A 25 9.69 5.26 -2.54
CA LYS A 25 11.05 5.48 -3.05
C LYS A 25 12.09 5.40 -1.93
N TYR A 26 11.82 6.04 -0.79
CA TYR A 26 12.72 6.03 0.35
C TYR A 26 12.87 4.61 0.94
N HIS A 27 11.75 3.95 1.25
CA HIS A 27 11.78 2.67 1.95
C HIS A 27 12.31 1.51 1.11
N VAL A 28 12.08 1.50 -0.22
CA VAL A 28 12.70 0.50 -1.11
C VAL A 28 14.21 0.69 -1.19
N ASN A 29 14.69 1.93 -1.31
CA ASN A 29 16.13 2.19 -1.33
C ASN A 29 16.79 1.78 0.00
N LYS A 30 16.17 2.12 1.13
CA LYS A 30 16.66 1.74 2.44
C LYS A 30 16.65 0.23 2.67
N ALA A 31 15.62 -0.49 2.23
CA ALA A 31 15.59 -1.95 2.29
C ALA A 31 16.74 -2.59 1.49
N ARG A 32 17.09 -2.02 0.33
CA ARG A 32 18.24 -2.45 -0.47
C ARG A 32 19.57 -2.15 0.23
N GLU A 33 19.71 -0.99 0.87
CA GLU A 33 20.88 -0.66 1.71
C GLU A 33 21.04 -1.64 2.89
N MET A 34 19.93 -2.14 3.43
CA MET A 34 19.90 -3.18 4.46
C MET A 34 20.14 -4.60 3.92
N ALA A 35 20.39 -4.76 2.62
CA ALA A 35 20.55 -6.05 1.94
C ALA A 35 19.36 -7.01 2.15
N ILE A 36 18.14 -6.48 2.26
CA ILE A 36 16.93 -7.29 2.27
C ILE A 36 16.74 -7.90 0.88
N ASP A 37 16.29 -9.16 0.84
CA ASP A 37 16.07 -9.89 -0.42
C ASP A 37 15.04 -9.16 -1.30
N GLU A 38 15.37 -8.98 -2.58
CA GLU A 38 14.49 -8.28 -3.54
C GLU A 38 13.15 -9.02 -3.74
N ASN A 39 13.12 -10.35 -3.57
CA ASN A 39 11.89 -11.13 -3.59
C ASN A 39 10.99 -10.80 -2.37
N GLU A 40 11.56 -10.58 -1.19
CA GLU A 40 10.78 -10.14 -0.01
C GLU A 40 10.21 -8.73 -0.23
N ILE A 41 11.01 -7.82 -0.80
CA ILE A 41 10.56 -6.47 -1.19
C ILE A 41 9.39 -6.58 -2.19
N GLN A 42 9.52 -7.42 -3.21
CA GLN A 42 8.49 -7.59 -4.24
C GLN A 42 7.20 -8.18 -3.65
N GLN A 43 7.30 -9.19 -2.79
CA GLN A 43 6.14 -9.80 -2.12
C GLN A 43 5.36 -8.77 -1.30
N VAL A 44 6.06 -7.93 -0.53
CA VAL A 44 5.40 -6.91 0.28
C VAL A 44 4.80 -5.78 -0.56
N ILE A 45 5.42 -5.43 -1.69
CA ILE A 45 4.82 -4.54 -2.68
C ILE A 45 3.51 -5.12 -3.22
N GLU A 46 3.47 -6.40 -3.57
CA GLU A 46 2.25 -7.05 -4.06
C GLU A 46 1.14 -7.07 -3.00
N VAL A 47 1.48 -7.34 -1.73
CA VAL A 47 0.54 -7.22 -0.61
C VAL A 47 0.00 -5.79 -0.51
N GLY A 48 0.87 -4.79 -0.55
CA GLY A 48 0.47 -3.38 -0.52
C GLY A 48 -0.45 -2.99 -1.68
N LYS A 49 -0.20 -3.49 -2.90
CA LYS A 49 -1.06 -3.29 -4.07
C LYS A 49 -2.43 -3.94 -3.91
N MET A 50 -2.49 -5.16 -3.34
CA MET A 50 -3.76 -5.84 -3.08
C MET A 50 -4.63 -5.04 -2.10
N VAL A 51 -4.06 -4.57 -1.00
CA VAL A 51 -4.77 -3.72 -0.03
C VAL A 51 -5.27 -2.43 -0.68
N ARG A 52 -4.40 -1.75 -1.45
CA ARG A 52 -4.78 -0.53 -2.18
C ARG A 52 -5.96 -0.78 -3.12
N LYS A 53 -5.93 -1.87 -3.88
CA LYS A 53 -7.00 -2.24 -4.82
C LYS A 53 -8.32 -2.46 -4.09
N GLY A 54 -8.29 -3.16 -2.95
CA GLY A 54 -9.46 -3.35 -2.10
C GLY A 54 -10.04 -2.03 -1.59
N ALA A 55 -9.19 -1.16 -1.05
CA ALA A 55 -9.61 0.15 -0.54
C ALA A 55 -10.22 1.03 -1.64
N ALA A 56 -9.62 1.08 -2.83
CA ALA A 56 -10.16 1.80 -3.98
C ALA A 56 -11.52 1.22 -4.42
N GLY A 57 -11.63 -0.11 -4.50
CA GLY A 57 -12.88 -0.77 -4.89
C GLY A 57 -14.04 -0.52 -3.91
N GLU A 58 -13.78 -0.49 -2.61
CA GLU A 58 -14.81 -0.12 -1.63
C GLU A 58 -15.20 1.37 -1.74
N MET A 59 -14.22 2.25 -1.98
CA MET A 59 -14.50 3.66 -2.24
C MET A 59 -15.41 3.84 -3.48
N ASP A 60 -15.13 3.13 -4.57
CA ASP A 60 -15.94 3.17 -5.79
C ASP A 60 -17.39 2.72 -5.55
N LYS A 61 -17.60 1.71 -4.69
CA LYS A 61 -18.95 1.27 -4.28
C LYS A 61 -19.68 2.36 -3.51
N VAL A 62 -19.01 3.01 -2.54
CA VAL A 62 -19.58 4.11 -1.75
C VAL A 62 -19.96 5.28 -2.66
N ILE A 63 -19.06 5.70 -3.55
CA ILE A 63 -19.32 6.76 -4.53
C ILE A 63 -20.53 6.39 -5.40
N SER A 64 -20.58 5.15 -5.87
CA SER A 64 -21.69 4.67 -6.70
C SER A 64 -23.03 4.70 -5.97
N ALA A 65 -23.06 4.38 -4.67
CA ALA A 65 -24.28 4.49 -3.86
C ALA A 65 -24.72 5.95 -3.72
N ILE A 66 -23.81 6.85 -3.33
CA ILE A 66 -24.10 8.28 -3.19
C ILE A 66 -24.65 8.88 -4.49
N VAL A 67 -24.06 8.55 -5.64
CA VAL A 67 -24.52 9.09 -6.94
C VAL A 67 -25.88 8.52 -7.36
N LYS A 68 -26.19 7.26 -7.02
CA LYS A 68 -27.51 6.66 -7.31
C LYS A 68 -28.62 7.22 -6.43
N ASP A 69 -28.34 7.42 -5.15
CA ASP A 69 -29.31 7.94 -4.17
C ASP A 69 -29.74 9.39 -4.49
N ASN A 70 -28.92 10.15 -5.22
CA ASN A 70 -29.25 11.50 -5.69
C ASN A 70 -30.17 11.55 -6.94
N LYS A 71 -30.67 10.42 -7.45
CA LYS A 71 -31.60 10.39 -8.60
C LYS A 71 -33.09 10.37 -8.20
N GLU A 72 -33.42 10.43 -6.91
CA GLU A 72 -34.81 10.44 -6.40
C GLU A 72 -35.26 11.78 -5.78
N LEU A 73 -34.57 12.89 -6.08
CA LEU A 73 -35.01 14.26 -5.75
C LEU A 73 -35.44 15.04 -6.99
#